data_AF-A0A8R7R152-F1
#
_entry.id   AF-A0A8R7R152-F1
#
_cell.length_a   1.000
_cell.length_b   1.000
_cell.length_c   1.000
_cell.angle_alpha   90.00
_cell.angle_beta   90.00
_cell.angle_gamma   90.00
#
_symmetry.space_group_name_H-M   'P 1'
#
loop_
_entity.id
_entity.type
_entity.pdbx_description
1 polymer ?
#
loop_
_entity_poly.entity_id
_entity_poly.type
_entity_poly.pdbx_seq_one_letter_code
_entity_poly.pdbx_strand_id
1 'polypeptide(L)'
;MARDEPSAAAVDVADGDSPSSSPTLTRLREALAVLSEAFESGDTASSDAAAAAVAEILSPSDADASAALSEQMLREVHAFLSRPSSNQMAIDALSLELPKPVAKLGARMGNCRDIARAIIEFFASNCSPRDMLCILCEALDTPVAFNGSAYLVILLDGLASRILTKENYAYFSGMEGVHARDMLHTCRLFFLLINIIWI
;
A
#
# COMPACT_ATOMS: atom_id res chain seq x y z
N MET A 1 46.92 57.56 13.18
CA MET A 1 46.33 57.03 14.43
C MET A 1 44.91 56.58 14.10
N ALA A 2 44.60 55.29 14.30
CA ALA A 2 43.30 54.70 14.69
C ALA A 2 42.02 55.07 13.89
N ARG A 3 41.08 54.20 13.54
CA ARG A 3 40.75 52.82 13.96
C ARG A 3 39.57 52.33 13.11
N ASP A 4 39.49 51.00 12.95
CA ASP A 4 38.31 50.14 12.80
C ASP A 4 37.48 50.11 11.49
N GLU A 5 37.83 49.11 10.66
CA GLU A 5 37.05 47.99 10.09
C GLU A 5 35.49 47.99 10.03
N PRO A 6 34.91 47.20 9.09
CA PRO A 6 33.61 47.40 8.46
C PRO A 6 32.47 46.62 9.14
N SER A 7 31.27 47.19 9.16
CA SER A 7 30.07 46.48 9.60
C SER A 7 29.37 45.83 8.39
N ALA A 8 29.41 44.51 8.40
CA ALA A 8 28.72 43.61 7.49
C ALA A 8 27.20 43.71 7.59
N ALA A 9 26.54 43.69 6.43
CA ALA A 9 25.20 43.14 6.29
C ALA A 9 25.18 42.33 5.00
N ALA A 10 25.80 41.14 5.06
CA ALA A 10 25.52 40.10 4.09
C ALA A 10 24.05 39.70 4.28
N VAL A 11 23.24 40.00 3.27
CA VAL A 11 21.93 39.39 3.06
C VAL A 11 22.18 37.91 2.84
N ASP A 12 22.01 37.13 3.92
CA ASP A 12 21.95 35.69 3.83
C ASP A 12 20.58 35.34 3.26
N VAL A 13 20.54 35.19 1.94
CA VAL A 13 19.45 34.52 1.24
C VAL A 13 19.62 33.04 1.56
N ALA A 14 18.97 32.59 2.63
CA ALA A 14 18.78 31.17 2.88
C ALA A 14 17.84 30.62 1.81
N ASP A 15 18.49 30.16 0.75
CA ASP A 15 18.00 29.35 -0.34
C ASP A 15 17.47 28.00 0.17
N GLY A 16 16.47 27.48 -0.54
CA GLY A 16 16.35 26.04 -0.75
C GLY A 16 15.81 25.19 0.39
N ASP A 17 14.48 25.09 0.44
CA ASP A 17 13.74 23.86 0.73
C ASP A 17 14.55 22.57 0.46
N SER A 18 14.81 21.78 1.50
CA SER A 18 15.30 20.40 1.40
C SER A 18 14.48 19.54 2.37
N PRO A 19 13.90 18.42 1.90
CA PRO A 19 12.71 17.87 2.50
C PRO A 19 13.03 17.19 3.83
N SER A 20 12.34 17.65 4.86
CA SER A 20 12.06 16.98 6.13
C SER A 20 11.98 15.44 5.98
N SER A 21 13.10 14.74 6.18
CA SER A 21 13.13 13.29 6.28
C SER A 21 12.59 12.89 7.64
N SER A 22 11.28 12.60 7.73
CA SER A 22 10.71 12.00 8.93
C SER A 22 11.45 10.71 9.28
N PRO A 23 11.74 10.44 10.58
CA PRO A 23 12.41 9.20 10.99
C PRO A 23 11.66 7.94 10.52
N THR A 24 10.33 8.01 10.38
CA THR A 24 9.50 6.93 9.86
C THR A 24 9.80 6.63 8.39
N LEU A 25 10.02 7.67 7.56
CA LEU A 25 10.37 7.49 6.16
C LEU A 25 11.76 6.88 5.98
N THR A 26 12.71 7.26 6.84
CA THR A 26 14.05 6.64 6.85
C THR A 26 13.95 5.15 7.15
N ARG A 27 13.21 4.76 8.20
CA ARG A 27 12.99 3.35 8.53
C ARG A 27 12.29 2.57 7.42
N LEU A 28 11.31 3.18 6.74
CA LEU A 28 10.64 2.55 5.61
C LEU A 28 11.62 2.23 4.49
N ARG A 29 12.49 3.18 4.13
CA ARG A 29 13.50 2.98 3.09
C ARG A 29 14.53 1.94 3.49
N GLU A 30 14.94 1.91 4.75
CA GLU A 30 15.82 0.87 5.29
C GLU A 30 15.18 -0.51 5.20
N ALA A 31 13.92 -0.66 5.62
CA ALA A 31 13.19 -1.92 5.52
C ALA A 31 13.05 -2.38 4.06
N LEU A 32 12.75 -1.47 3.13
CA LEU A 32 12.71 -1.77 1.69
C LEU A 32 14.09 -2.14 1.12
N ALA A 33 15.18 -1.56 1.64
CA ALA A 33 16.54 -1.92 1.25
C ALA A 33 16.92 -3.33 1.74
N VAL A 34 16.65 -3.64 3.01
CA VAL A 34 16.84 -4.99 3.58
C VAL A 34 16.02 -6.02 2.80
N LEU A 35 14.77 -5.67 2.47
CA LEU A 35 13.91 -6.50 1.66
C LEU A 35 14.53 -6.78 0.29
N SER A 36 15.07 -5.75 -0.38
CA SER A 36 15.81 -5.89 -1.64
C SER A 36 17.02 -6.83 -1.53
N GLU A 37 17.82 -6.68 -0.47
CA GLU A 37 19.02 -7.52 -0.23
C GLU A 37 18.66 -8.98 0.11
N ALA A 38 17.58 -9.18 0.87
CA ALA A 38 17.06 -10.51 1.19
C ALA A 38 16.65 -11.28 -0.08
N PHE A 39 16.16 -10.58 -1.10
CA PHE A 39 15.81 -11.21 -2.38
C PHE A 39 17.02 -11.57 -3.22
N GLU A 40 18.07 -10.75 -3.23
CA GLU A 40 19.31 -11.07 -3.94
C GLU A 40 20.00 -12.29 -3.32
N SER A 41 19.89 -12.45 -2.00
CA SER A 41 20.44 -13.61 -1.28
C SER A 41 19.54 -14.84 -1.30
N GLY A 42 18.25 -14.69 -1.65
CA GLY A 42 17.27 -15.78 -1.66
C GLY A 42 16.81 -16.22 -0.26
N ASP A 43 17.06 -15.42 0.77
CA ASP A 43 16.64 -15.70 2.15
C ASP A 43 15.18 -15.30 2.35
N THR A 44 14.30 -16.31 2.29
CA THR A 44 12.85 -16.11 2.45
C THR A 44 12.48 -15.65 3.86
N ALA A 45 13.19 -16.09 4.90
CA ALA A 45 12.88 -15.69 6.27
C ALA A 45 13.22 -14.21 6.52
N SER A 46 14.36 -13.76 5.98
CA SER A 46 14.72 -12.34 6.00
C SER A 46 13.76 -11.50 5.17
N SER A 47 13.32 -12.02 4.02
CA SER A 47 12.34 -11.39 3.14
C SER A 47 10.99 -11.18 3.84
N ASP A 48 10.45 -12.21 4.48
CA ASP A 48 9.17 -12.15 5.19
C ASP A 48 9.26 -11.19 6.38
N ALA A 49 10.36 -11.22 7.14
CA ALA A 49 10.58 -10.31 8.26
C ALA A 49 10.65 -8.85 7.81
N ALA A 50 11.32 -8.57 6.70
CA ALA A 50 11.42 -7.23 6.14
C ALA A 50 10.07 -6.76 5.56
N ALA A 51 9.29 -7.65 4.94
CA ALA A 51 7.94 -7.35 4.46
C ALA A 51 6.98 -6.99 5.62
N ALA A 52 7.03 -7.77 6.71
CA ALA A 52 6.27 -7.49 7.93
C ALA A 52 6.69 -6.15 8.55
N ALA A 53 7.98 -5.81 8.57
CA ALA A 53 8.45 -4.51 9.05
C ALA A 53 7.93 -3.34 8.20
N VAL A 54 7.88 -3.49 6.87
CA VAL A 54 7.28 -2.50 5.97
C VAL A 54 5.79 -2.31 6.31
N ALA A 55 5.05 -3.39 6.52
CA ALA A 55 3.63 -3.36 6.87
C ALA A 55 3.36 -2.72 8.24
N GLU A 56 4.22 -3.00 9.23
CA GLU A 56 4.17 -2.40 10.56
C GLU A 56 4.39 -0.88 10.48
N ILE A 57 5.41 -0.45 9.74
CA ILE A 57 5.71 0.97 9.53
C ILE A 57 4.53 1.67 8.83
N LEU A 58 3.91 1.01 7.85
CA LEU A 58 2.69 1.45 7.17
C LEU A 58 1.41 1.26 8.00
N SER A 59 1.48 0.76 9.22
CA SER A 59 0.31 0.64 10.11
C SER A 59 0.35 1.67 11.26
N PRO A 60 0.60 2.98 11.02
CA PRO A 60 0.66 3.93 12.11
C PRO A 60 -0.70 4.03 12.81
N SER A 61 -0.65 4.27 14.12
CA SER A 61 -1.83 4.62 14.90
C SER A 61 -2.59 5.75 14.21
N ASP A 62 -3.92 5.73 14.30
CA ASP A 62 -4.79 6.68 13.57
C ASP A 62 -4.45 8.15 13.87
N ALA A 63 -3.80 8.41 15.00
CA ALA A 63 -3.37 9.73 15.47
C ALA A 63 -2.03 10.27 14.94
N ASP A 64 -1.10 9.42 14.47
CA ASP A 64 0.33 9.83 14.40
C ASP A 64 0.85 10.22 13.01
N ALA A 65 0.16 9.85 11.93
CA ALA A 65 0.62 10.12 10.57
C ALA A 65 -0.13 11.29 9.92
N SER A 66 0.60 12.37 9.62
CA SER A 66 0.12 13.44 8.74
C SER A 66 -0.23 12.88 7.36
N ALA A 67 -1.22 13.46 6.68
CA ALA A 67 -1.60 13.08 5.32
C ALA A 67 -0.41 13.12 4.36
N ALA A 68 0.43 14.16 4.44
CA ALA A 68 1.64 14.29 3.62
C ALA A 68 2.67 13.19 3.86
N LEU A 69 2.82 12.74 5.11
CA LEU A 69 3.72 11.64 5.47
C LEU A 69 3.16 10.31 4.93
N SER A 70 1.86 10.09 5.08
CA SER A 70 1.17 8.89 4.57
C SER A 70 1.32 8.79 3.05
N GLU A 71 1.11 9.91 2.35
CA GLU A 71 1.28 10.03 0.90
C GLU A 71 2.71 9.69 0.47
N GLN A 72 3.71 10.23 1.17
CA GLN A 72 5.12 9.94 0.88
C GLN A 72 5.46 8.46 1.12
N MET A 73 4.96 7.85 2.19
CA MET A 73 5.18 6.42 2.46
C MET A 73 4.62 5.54 1.33
N LEU A 74 3.40 5.82 0.87
CA LEU A 74 2.80 5.12 -0.26
C LEU A 74 3.62 5.31 -1.55
N ARG A 75 4.15 6.52 -1.79
CA ARG A 75 5.02 6.76 -2.95
C ARG A 75 6.31 5.94 -2.91
N GLU A 76 6.96 5.83 -1.76
CA GLU A 76 8.19 5.03 -1.61
C GLU A 76 7.92 3.55 -1.91
N VAL A 77 6.81 3.01 -1.38
CA VAL A 77 6.38 1.62 -1.65
C VAL A 77 6.07 1.44 -3.13
N HIS A 78 5.28 2.32 -3.73
CA HIS A 78 4.94 2.24 -5.15
C HIS A 78 6.19 2.33 -6.04
N ALA A 79 7.13 3.23 -5.71
CA ALA A 79 8.40 3.37 -6.41
C ALA A 79 9.26 2.11 -6.28
N PHE A 80 9.26 1.45 -5.12
CA PHE A 80 9.94 0.18 -4.93
C PHE A 80 9.32 -0.94 -5.79
N LEU A 81 7.99 -1.09 -5.77
CA LEU A 81 7.27 -2.09 -6.56
C LEU A 81 7.45 -1.89 -8.08
N SER A 82 7.48 -0.63 -8.52
CA SER A 82 7.64 -0.28 -9.93
C SER A 82 9.07 -0.48 -10.45
N ARG A 83 10.05 -0.80 -9.59
CA ARG A 83 11.43 -1.03 -10.05
C ARG A 83 11.49 -2.33 -10.85
N PRO A 84 12.20 -2.34 -12.00
CA PRO A 84 12.37 -3.54 -12.82
C PRO A 84 13.19 -4.63 -12.13
N SER A 85 13.87 -4.32 -11.01
CA SER A 85 14.58 -5.27 -10.17
C SER A 85 13.69 -5.98 -9.13
N SER A 86 12.41 -5.63 -9.05
CA SER A 86 11.48 -6.26 -8.10
C SER A 86 11.21 -7.72 -8.52
N ASN A 87 11.71 -8.66 -7.74
CA ASN A 87 11.53 -10.09 -7.98
C ASN A 87 10.09 -10.52 -7.65
N GLN A 88 9.54 -11.52 -8.34
CA GLN A 88 8.19 -12.04 -8.06
C GLN A 88 8.03 -12.46 -6.59
N MET A 89 9.07 -13.05 -6.00
CA MET A 89 9.08 -13.43 -4.58
C MET A 89 8.89 -12.22 -3.64
N ALA A 90 9.41 -11.06 -4.04
CA ALA A 90 9.21 -9.80 -3.33
C ALA A 90 7.77 -9.32 -3.36
N ILE A 91 7.21 -9.38 -4.56
CA ILE A 91 5.85 -8.95 -4.83
C ILE A 91 4.89 -9.85 -4.05
N ASP A 92 5.13 -11.17 -4.03
CA ASP A 92 4.30 -12.12 -3.31
C ASP A 92 4.38 -11.90 -1.79
N ALA A 93 5.58 -11.76 -1.20
CA ALA A 93 5.74 -11.48 0.24
C ALA A 93 5.08 -10.16 0.66
N LEU A 94 5.29 -9.10 -0.12
CA LEU A 94 4.64 -7.81 0.14
C LEU A 94 3.12 -7.87 -0.07
N SER A 95 2.64 -8.69 -1.01
CA SER A 95 1.20 -8.80 -1.27
C SER A 95 0.45 -9.41 -0.11
N LEU A 96 1.08 -10.25 0.72
CA LEU A 96 0.46 -10.84 1.91
C LEU A 96 0.23 -9.80 3.01
N GLU A 97 1.16 -8.87 3.16
CA GLU A 97 1.20 -7.96 4.31
C GLU A 97 0.66 -6.55 4.00
N LEU A 98 0.85 -6.06 2.77
CA LEU A 98 0.61 -4.65 2.44
C LEU A 98 -0.83 -4.24 2.11
N PRO A 99 -1.73 -5.08 1.56
CA PRO A 99 -3.04 -4.60 1.10
C PRO A 99 -3.85 -3.90 2.18
N LYS A 100 -3.82 -4.41 3.41
CA LYS A 100 -4.53 -3.84 4.55
C LYS A 100 -3.96 -2.48 4.99
N PRO A 101 -2.67 -2.32 5.32
CA PRO A 101 -2.12 -1.02 5.70
C PRO A 101 -2.16 0.00 4.56
N VAL A 102 -1.94 -0.43 3.31
CA VAL A 102 -2.03 0.45 2.13
C VAL A 102 -3.44 1.00 1.95
N ALA A 103 -4.47 0.15 2.03
CA ALA A 103 -5.86 0.61 1.97
C ALA A 103 -6.20 1.53 3.14
N LYS A 104 -5.65 1.27 4.34
CA LYS A 104 -5.87 2.12 5.52
C LYS A 104 -5.24 3.51 5.34
N LEU A 105 -4.01 3.60 4.85
CA LEU A 105 -3.38 4.89 4.52
C LEU A 105 -4.12 5.60 3.39
N GLY A 106 -4.51 4.88 2.34
CA GLY A 106 -5.23 5.41 1.20
C GLY A 106 -6.63 5.92 1.54
N ALA A 107 -7.25 5.36 2.60
CA ALA A 107 -8.53 5.83 3.12
C ALA A 107 -8.42 7.18 3.87
N ARG A 108 -7.22 7.60 4.27
CA ARG A 108 -6.99 8.95 4.80
C ARG A 108 -7.18 9.97 3.67
N MET A 109 -7.78 11.12 3.98
CA MET A 109 -8.09 12.15 2.98
C MET A 109 -6.84 12.64 2.22
N GLY A 110 -6.99 12.93 0.92
CA GLY A 110 -5.96 13.55 0.07
C GLY A 110 -5.54 12.70 -1.14
N ASN A 111 -4.34 12.94 -1.66
CA ASN A 111 -3.75 12.25 -2.83
C ASN A 111 -3.33 10.79 -2.52
N CYS A 112 -3.44 10.34 -1.27
CA CYS A 112 -3.10 8.98 -0.84
C CYS A 112 -3.94 7.91 -1.54
N ARG A 113 -5.20 8.23 -1.88
CA ARG A 113 -6.16 7.27 -2.43
C ARG A 113 -5.73 6.73 -3.79
N ASP A 114 -5.26 7.60 -4.68
CA ASP A 114 -4.91 7.20 -6.05
C ASP A 114 -3.64 6.34 -6.05
N ILE A 115 -2.66 6.68 -5.21
CA ILE A 115 -1.43 5.90 -5.06
C ILE A 115 -1.73 4.55 -4.39
N ALA A 116 -2.56 4.52 -3.35
CA ALA A 116 -2.97 3.28 -2.71
C ALA A 116 -3.70 2.36 -3.69
N ARG A 117 -4.62 2.91 -4.50
CA ARG A 117 -5.27 2.16 -5.59
C ARG A 117 -4.25 1.57 -6.56
N ALA A 118 -3.29 2.38 -7.04
CA ALA A 118 -2.26 1.92 -7.96
C ALA A 118 -1.41 0.77 -7.39
N ILE A 119 -1.08 0.82 -6.08
CA ILE A 119 -0.37 -0.28 -5.41
C ILE A 119 -1.22 -1.55 -5.35
N ILE A 120 -2.50 -1.44 -4.99
CA ILE A 120 -3.41 -2.60 -4.94
C ILE A 120 -3.61 -3.18 -6.35
N GLU A 121 -3.78 -2.33 -7.37
CA GLU A 121 -3.83 -2.76 -8.78
C GLU A 121 -2.54 -3.42 -9.23
N PHE A 122 -1.39 -2.96 -8.76
CA PHE A 122 -0.09 -3.57 -9.04
C PHE A 122 -0.02 -4.99 -8.47
N PHE A 123 -0.35 -5.21 -7.19
CA PHE A 123 -0.42 -6.56 -6.62
C PHE A 123 -1.45 -7.41 -7.35
N ALA A 124 -2.62 -6.82 -7.60
CA ALA A 124 -3.66 -7.47 -8.37
C ALA A 124 -3.19 -7.79 -9.79
N SER A 125 -2.18 -7.16 -10.38
CA SER A 125 -1.73 -7.53 -11.73
C SER A 125 -0.59 -8.55 -11.72
N ASN A 126 0.25 -8.52 -10.68
CA ASN A 126 1.49 -9.29 -10.63
C ASN A 126 1.41 -10.56 -9.74
N CYS A 127 0.45 -10.66 -8.81
CA CYS A 127 0.28 -11.84 -7.97
C CYS A 127 -0.62 -12.91 -8.61
N SER A 128 -0.64 -14.11 -8.03
CA SER A 128 -1.62 -15.15 -8.34
C SER A 128 -3.06 -14.68 -8.06
N PRO A 129 -4.03 -14.91 -8.97
CA PRO A 129 -5.39 -14.42 -8.81
C PRO A 129 -6.08 -15.01 -7.60
N ARG A 130 -5.87 -16.31 -7.34
CA ARG A 130 -6.45 -17.00 -6.20
C ARG A 130 -5.93 -16.42 -4.88
N ASP A 131 -4.63 -16.22 -4.80
CA ASP A 131 -3.99 -15.74 -3.56
C ASP A 131 -4.39 -14.30 -3.29
N MET A 132 -4.37 -13.44 -4.32
CA MET A 132 -4.81 -12.06 -4.18
C MET A 132 -6.28 -11.92 -3.76
N LEU A 133 -7.17 -12.78 -4.28
CA LEU A 133 -8.57 -12.81 -3.84
C LEU A 133 -8.70 -13.16 -2.36
N CYS A 134 -7.98 -14.19 -1.90
CA CYS A 134 -7.96 -14.58 -0.49
C CYS A 134 -7.46 -13.41 0.39
N ILE A 135 -6.35 -12.79 0.03
CA ILE A 135 -5.75 -11.69 0.79
C ILE A 135 -6.68 -10.46 0.85
N LEU A 136 -7.29 -10.07 -0.27
CA LEU A 136 -8.22 -8.95 -0.29
C LEU A 136 -9.49 -9.25 0.52
N CYS A 137 -10.01 -10.48 0.46
CA CYS A 137 -11.13 -10.91 1.29
C CYS A 137 -10.78 -10.88 2.78
N GLU A 138 -9.59 -11.33 3.16
CA GLU A 138 -9.10 -11.24 4.54
C GLU A 138 -8.96 -9.78 5.01
N ALA A 139 -8.46 -8.89 4.15
CA ALA A 139 -8.42 -7.46 4.46
C ALA A 139 -9.83 -6.88 4.66
N LEU A 140 -10.81 -7.28 3.82
CA LEU A 140 -12.22 -6.86 3.91
C LEU A 140 -12.95 -7.38 5.16
N ASP A 141 -12.52 -8.51 5.73
CA ASP A 141 -13.08 -9.04 6.99
C ASP A 141 -12.78 -8.14 8.20
N THR A 142 -11.93 -7.12 8.02
CA THR A 142 -11.70 -6.09 9.04
C THR A 142 -12.95 -5.19 9.19
N PRO A 143 -13.51 -5.02 10.40
CA PRO A 143 -14.78 -4.33 10.59
C PRO A 143 -14.76 -2.88 10.08
N VAL A 144 -15.71 -2.56 9.20
CA VAL A 144 -15.88 -1.25 8.51
C VAL A 144 -15.96 -0.07 9.49
N ALA A 145 -16.43 -0.33 10.71
CA ALA A 145 -16.56 0.66 11.78
C ALA A 145 -15.24 1.38 12.14
N PHE A 146 -14.08 0.81 11.77
CA PHE A 146 -12.77 1.39 12.07
C PHE A 146 -12.09 2.14 10.92
N ASN A 147 -12.42 1.87 9.65
CA ASN A 147 -11.60 2.35 8.51
C ASN A 147 -12.36 3.21 7.47
N GLY A 148 -13.68 3.35 7.60
CA GLY A 148 -14.51 4.19 6.71
C GLY A 148 -14.74 3.60 5.31
N SER A 149 -15.60 4.25 4.51
CA SER A 149 -16.00 3.75 3.18
C SER A 149 -14.87 3.80 2.14
N ALA A 150 -13.93 4.74 2.27
CA ALA A 150 -12.80 4.87 1.35
C ALA A 150 -11.88 3.63 1.37
N TYR A 151 -11.69 3.00 2.53
CA TYR A 151 -10.97 1.75 2.69
C TYR A 151 -11.57 0.62 1.86
N LEU A 152 -12.89 0.45 1.98
CA LEU A 152 -13.63 -0.55 1.22
C LEU A 152 -13.54 -0.30 -0.29
N VAL A 153 -13.66 0.95 -0.71
CA VAL A 153 -13.60 1.29 -2.14
C VAL A 153 -12.23 0.92 -2.73
N ILE A 154 -11.12 1.16 -2.02
CA ILE A 154 -9.78 0.81 -2.51
C ILE A 154 -9.63 -0.71 -2.68
N LEU A 155 -10.06 -1.50 -1.68
CA LEU A 155 -9.95 -2.97 -1.75
C LEU A 155 -10.89 -3.58 -2.80
N LEU A 156 -12.11 -3.07 -2.89
CA LEU A 156 -13.11 -3.55 -3.84
C LEU A 156 -12.76 -3.20 -5.29
N ASP A 157 -12.10 -2.08 -5.51
CA ASP A 157 -11.59 -1.70 -6.84
C ASP A 157 -10.51 -2.69 -7.31
N GLY A 158 -9.59 -3.05 -6.42
CA GLY A 158 -8.62 -4.14 -6.64
C GLY A 158 -9.28 -5.50 -6.89
N LEU A 159 -10.37 -5.80 -6.18
CA LEU A 159 -11.12 -7.05 -6.36
C LEU A 159 -11.88 -7.04 -7.72
N ALA A 160 -12.49 -5.91 -8.07
CA ALA A 160 -13.25 -5.72 -9.30
C ALA A 160 -12.37 -5.93 -10.52
N SER A 161 -11.15 -5.36 -10.53
CA SER A 161 -10.20 -5.52 -11.63
C SER A 161 -9.85 -7.00 -11.89
N ARG A 162 -9.90 -7.85 -10.85
CA ARG A 162 -9.62 -9.29 -10.96
C ARG A 162 -10.82 -10.16 -11.27
N ILE A 163 -11.99 -9.85 -10.72
CA ILE A 163 -13.21 -10.62 -11.00
C ILE A 163 -13.71 -10.34 -12.42
N LEU A 164 -13.53 -9.12 -12.93
CA LEU A 164 -14.04 -8.68 -14.24
C LEU A 164 -13.08 -8.98 -15.40
N THR A 165 -11.86 -9.42 -15.14
CA THR A 165 -10.96 -9.92 -16.18
C THR A 165 -11.45 -11.29 -16.66
N LYS A 166 -11.67 -11.42 -17.97
CA LYS A 166 -12.41 -12.52 -18.64
C LYS A 166 -11.89 -13.94 -18.33
N GLU A 167 -10.66 -14.11 -17.89
CA GLU A 167 -10.09 -15.41 -17.48
C GLU A 167 -10.61 -15.92 -16.13
N ASN A 168 -10.92 -15.04 -15.18
CA ASN A 168 -11.31 -15.45 -13.82
C ASN A 168 -12.78 -15.86 -13.70
N TYR A 169 -13.64 -15.48 -14.65
CA TYR A 169 -15.06 -15.87 -14.65
C TYR A 169 -15.23 -17.39 -14.78
N ALA A 170 -14.38 -18.04 -15.59
CA ALA A 170 -14.35 -19.50 -15.74
C ALA A 170 -13.72 -20.19 -14.50
N TYR A 171 -12.70 -19.56 -13.91
CA TYR A 171 -11.99 -20.08 -12.73
C TYR A 171 -12.87 -20.07 -11.47
N PHE A 172 -13.62 -18.98 -11.23
CA PHE A 172 -14.61 -18.90 -10.15
C PHE A 172 -15.80 -19.83 -10.37
N SER A 173 -16.18 -20.07 -11.63
CA SER A 173 -17.25 -21.02 -11.96
C SER A 173 -16.86 -22.49 -11.66
N GLY A 174 -15.57 -22.79 -11.48
CA GLY A 174 -15.05 -24.12 -11.17
C GLY A 174 -14.78 -24.41 -9.69
N MET A 175 -14.89 -23.41 -8.80
CA MET A 175 -14.75 -23.60 -7.35
C MET A 175 -16.05 -24.13 -6.73
N GLU A 176 -16.33 -25.42 -6.93
CA GLU A 176 -17.40 -26.13 -6.24
C GLU A 176 -16.99 -26.46 -4.78
N GLY A 177 -17.08 -25.47 -3.90
CA GLY A 177 -16.90 -25.64 -2.46
C GLY A 177 -17.80 -24.69 -1.68
N VAL A 178 -18.39 -25.16 -0.58
CA VAL A 178 -19.36 -24.41 0.26
C VAL A 178 -18.79 -23.05 0.69
N HIS A 179 -17.50 -22.99 1.01
CA HIS A 179 -16.81 -21.77 1.43
C HIS A 179 -16.63 -20.72 0.29
N ALA A 180 -16.43 -21.20 -0.94
CA ALA A 180 -16.33 -20.34 -2.13
C ALA A 180 -17.67 -19.73 -2.52
N ARG A 181 -18.77 -20.48 -2.33
CA ARG A 181 -20.13 -19.97 -2.57
C ARG A 181 -20.49 -18.89 -1.58
N ASP A 182 -20.17 -19.05 -0.30
CA ASP A 182 -20.42 -18.00 0.70
C ASP A 182 -19.57 -16.75 0.45
N MET A 183 -18.30 -16.92 0.06
CA MET A 183 -17.42 -15.79 -0.27
C MET A 183 -17.87 -15.05 -1.53
N LEU A 184 -18.26 -15.78 -2.58
CA LEU A 184 -18.78 -15.21 -3.83
C LEU A 184 -20.17 -14.59 -3.63
N HIS A 185 -21.01 -15.19 -2.78
CA HIS A 185 -22.34 -14.66 -2.44
C HIS A 185 -22.21 -13.39 -1.59
N THR A 186 -21.26 -13.34 -0.65
CA THR A 186 -20.94 -12.14 0.14
C THR A 186 -20.38 -11.04 -0.75
N CYS A 187 -19.41 -11.36 -1.62
CA CYS A 187 -18.88 -10.41 -2.60
C CYS A 187 -19.99 -9.92 -3.56
N ARG A 188 -20.85 -10.82 -4.06
CA ARG A 188 -21.98 -10.45 -4.94
C ARG A 188 -23.02 -9.59 -4.22
N LEU A 189 -23.37 -9.91 -2.97
CA LEU A 189 -24.25 -9.07 -2.15
C LEU A 189 -23.62 -7.71 -1.89
N PHE A 190 -22.29 -7.66 -1.65
CA PHE A 190 -21.57 -6.39 -1.50
C PHE A 190 -21.58 -5.56 -2.80
N PHE A 191 -21.34 -6.17 -3.95
CA PHE A 191 -21.42 -5.50 -5.26
C PHE A 191 -22.84 -5.02 -5.58
N LEU A 192 -23.88 -5.80 -5.19
CA LEU A 192 -25.28 -5.40 -5.29
C LEU A 192 -25.61 -4.25 -4.33
N LEU A 193 -25.16 -4.30 -3.08
CA LEU A 193 -25.36 -3.24 -2.10
C LEU A 193 -24.68 -1.94 -2.52
N ILE A 194 -23.48 -2.00 -3.09
CA ILE A 194 -22.77 -0.82 -3.59
C ILE A 194 -23.44 -0.23 -4.83
N ASN A 195 -23.95 -1.07 -5.74
CA ASN A 195 -24.75 -0.58 -6.88
C ASN A 195 -26.10 0.03 -6.43
N ILE A 196 -26.68 -0.42 -5.32
CA ILE A 196 -27.92 0.14 -4.77
C ILE A 196 -27.67 1.45 -4.02
N ILE A 197 -26.49 1.65 -3.42
CA ILE A 197 -26.14 2.88 -2.70
C ILE A 197 -25.71 4.02 -3.66
N TRP A 198 -25.49 3.72 -4.94
CA TRP A 198 -25.09 4.67 -5.99
C TRP A 198 -26.13 4.78 -7.14
N ILE A 199 -27.42 4.68 -6.81
CA ILE A 199 -28.59 5.08 -7.63
C ILE A 199 -29.49 5.96 -6.76
#